data_AF-A0A3A4QYU7-F1
#
_entry.id   AF-A0A3A4QYU7-F1
#
_cell.length_a   1.000
_cell.length_b   1.000
_cell.length_c   1.000
_cell.angle_alpha   90.00
_cell.angle_beta   90.00
_cell.angle_gamma   90.00
#
_symmetry.space_group_name_H-M   'P 1'
#
loop_
_entity.id
_entity.type
_entity.pdbx_description
1 polymer ?
#
loop_
_entity_poly.entity_id
_entity_poly.type
_entity_poly.pdbx_seq_one_letter_code
_entity_poly.pdbx_strand_id
1 'polypeptide(L)'
;MKSTFTRIVIILITCTVLIGINSNLMPRINTIRDNEGLTRNMPLDNAPPQFVLAVNLLGGLRCILVDALWLRTMKLREEGKFFEMAQLYKWICQLEPQIEDVWAHNAWNMAYNISFEMPYPQDRWRWINKAIHLLRDVGLVYNSRSAVIRREIAWIYAHKIGQQWDDMHLYYKKQLAHDFSKLVYGYDDLKQMKGIISSEDQSPPVFQDVTLLKTHKIQSIVAFNAAQESGVLKNDPFLFSDARIEEISRYFRAQEITGTYKMDLQAMIDLMEQFGPLDWRLPEPHAMYWATEGKEFAQERFYILYDRLRYLSLQSLCTRGRLVLLEDDNDGLYITSPDLRFVEPMNEYYKELLKEYEGSPSAKNIASAYYYFLADFTMLLYTSQNKELAESLFAELQARYPQKVNGASLGQYVMNQFMYMVQTGNHDQVKGMLFEIIREAFWNLAIGNDDQYSGYMELAQTLSAEYNRRIHHQERLVLPTMAILQQQVLDQIMNGDFPEAVRNSLQKRLNSPEKTSTL
;
A
#
# COMPACT_ATOMS: atom_id res chain seq x y z
N MET A 1 -32.29 -9.41 57.88
CA MET A 1 -32.95 -8.30 57.14
C MET A 1 -32.42 -6.92 57.52
N LYS A 2 -32.50 -6.48 58.80
CA LYS A 2 -32.02 -5.14 59.20
C LYS A 2 -30.53 -4.90 58.93
N SER A 3 -29.63 -5.86 59.21
CA SER A 3 -28.19 -5.66 58.96
C SER A 3 -27.83 -5.59 57.46
N THR A 4 -28.51 -6.36 56.61
CA THR A 4 -28.33 -6.32 55.16
C THR A 4 -28.79 -4.98 54.59
N PHE A 5 -29.93 -4.46 55.06
CA PHE A 5 -30.43 -3.14 54.67
C PHE A 5 -29.47 -2.01 55.09
N THR A 6 -28.99 -2.02 56.33
CA THR A 6 -28.02 -1.02 56.81
C THR A 6 -26.71 -1.07 56.01
N ARG A 7 -26.21 -2.26 55.66
CA ARG A 7 -25.01 -2.41 54.82
C ARG A 7 -25.22 -1.84 53.41
N ILE A 8 -26.37 -2.11 52.79
CA ILE A 8 -26.71 -1.56 51.46
C ILE A 8 -26.79 -0.03 51.51
N VAL A 9 -27.43 0.53 52.53
CA VAL A 9 -27.55 2.00 52.69
C VAL A 9 -26.18 2.63 52.89
N ILE A 10 -25.30 2.04 53.71
CA ILE A 10 -23.93 2.55 53.90
C ILE A 10 -23.16 2.52 52.58
N ILE A 11 -23.21 1.41 51.83
CA ILE A 11 -22.55 1.30 50.52
C ILE A 11 -23.06 2.39 49.57
N LEU A 12 -24.37 2.60 49.48
CA LEU A 12 -24.96 3.62 48.60
C LEU A 12 -24.51 5.03 48.99
N ILE A 13 -24.48 5.36 50.29
CA ILE A 13 -23.99 6.65 50.78
C ILE A 13 -22.51 6.82 50.44
N THR A 14 -21.68 5.81 50.70
CA THR A 14 -20.25 5.85 50.37
C THR A 14 -20.03 6.02 48.87
N CYS A 15 -20.74 5.29 48.02
CA CYS A 15 -20.67 5.46 46.56
C CYS A 15 -21.08 6.87 46.14
N THR A 16 -22.15 7.43 46.72
CA THR A 16 -22.63 8.78 46.40
C THR A 16 -21.60 9.84 46.78
N VAL A 17 -20.97 9.71 47.96
CA VAL A 17 -19.91 10.61 48.41
C VAL A 17 -18.68 10.51 47.52
N LEU A 18 -18.24 9.30 47.18
CA LEU A 18 -17.08 9.10 46.29
C LEU A 18 -17.33 9.67 44.88
N ILE A 19 -18.53 9.47 44.33
CA ILE A 19 -18.94 10.05 43.05
C ILE A 19 -18.93 11.58 43.12
N GLY A 20 -19.47 12.17 44.19
CA GLY A 20 -19.50 13.62 44.39
C GLY A 20 -18.11 14.25 44.58
N ILE A 21 -17.19 13.55 45.24
CA ILE A 21 -15.78 13.99 45.35
C ILE A 21 -15.11 13.93 43.97
N ASN A 22 -15.27 12.81 43.26
CA ASN A 22 -14.67 12.62 41.93
C ASN A 22 -15.18 13.67 40.92
N SER A 23 -16.50 13.95 40.92
CA SER A 23 -17.11 14.93 40.00
C SER A 23 -16.61 16.36 40.23
N ASN A 24 -16.22 16.71 41.46
CA ASN A 24 -15.67 18.03 41.78
C ASN A 24 -14.15 18.13 41.53
N LEU A 25 -13.40 17.04 41.73
CA LEU A 25 -11.94 17.02 41.56
C LEU A 25 -11.51 16.85 40.09
N MET A 26 -12.21 16.02 39.31
CA MET A 26 -11.82 15.70 37.93
C MET A 26 -11.73 16.92 37.01
N PRO A 27 -12.67 17.88 37.02
CA PRO A 27 -12.55 19.09 36.18
C PRO A 27 -11.28 19.88 36.49
N ARG A 28 -10.94 20.04 37.78
CA ARG A 28 -9.73 20.77 38.21
C ARG A 28 -8.46 20.06 37.76
N ILE A 29 -8.42 18.74 37.93
CA ILE A 29 -7.28 17.91 37.49
C ILE A 29 -7.11 18.00 35.97
N ASN A 30 -8.20 17.96 35.21
CA ASN A 30 -8.16 18.09 33.75
C ASN A 30 -7.65 19.47 33.32
N THR A 31 -8.14 20.56 33.93
CA THR A 31 -7.64 21.91 33.65
C THR A 31 -6.13 22.03 33.92
N ILE A 32 -5.63 21.46 35.02
CA ILE A 32 -4.19 21.44 35.31
C ILE A 32 -3.44 20.66 34.22
N ARG A 33 -3.94 19.48 33.84
CA ARG A 33 -3.31 18.66 32.80
C ARG A 33 -3.26 19.38 31.45
N ASP A 34 -4.32 20.09 31.09
CA ASP A 34 -4.38 20.85 29.84
C ASP A 34 -3.41 22.03 29.86
N ASN A 35 -3.39 22.81 30.96
CA ASN A 35 -2.47 23.94 31.10
C ASN A 35 -1.00 23.52 31.08
N GLU A 36 -0.68 22.37 31.65
CA GLU A 36 0.68 21.82 31.73
C GLU A 36 1.06 20.96 30.51
N GLY A 37 0.17 20.83 29.52
CA GLY A 37 0.40 19.98 28.35
C GLY A 37 0.57 18.48 28.69
N LEU A 38 0.09 18.04 29.86
CA LEU A 38 0.13 16.66 30.34
C LEU A 38 -0.99 15.80 29.74
N THR A 39 -1.89 16.40 28.98
CA THR A 39 -2.94 15.72 28.23
C THR A 39 -2.36 15.25 26.90
N ARG A 40 -1.96 13.97 26.84
CA ARG A 40 -1.35 13.35 25.64
C ARG A 40 -2.27 13.39 24.41
N ASN A 41 -3.58 13.37 24.64
CA ASN A 41 -4.66 13.52 23.67
C ASN A 41 -5.75 14.38 24.31
N MET A 42 -6.42 15.24 23.54
CA MET A 42 -7.48 16.12 24.06
C MET A 42 -8.57 15.30 24.79
N PRO A 43 -9.29 15.91 25.76
CA PRO A 43 -10.53 15.36 26.28
C PRO A 43 -11.45 14.93 25.12
N LEU A 44 -12.36 14.01 25.40
CA LEU A 44 -13.30 13.40 24.46
C LEU A 44 -14.32 14.40 23.85
N ASP A 45 -13.92 15.62 23.50
CA ASP A 45 -14.77 16.73 23.06
C ASP A 45 -15.55 16.39 21.78
N ASN A 46 -14.98 15.54 20.93
CA ASN A 46 -15.63 15.04 19.71
C ASN A 46 -16.18 13.61 19.85
N ALA A 47 -16.19 13.03 21.05
CA ALA A 47 -16.73 11.70 21.27
C ALA A 47 -18.26 11.76 21.39
N PRO A 48 -19.00 10.78 20.83
CA PRO A 48 -20.44 10.74 21.02
C PRO A 48 -20.82 10.69 22.53
N PRO A 49 -21.87 11.41 22.98
CA PRO A 49 -22.18 11.65 24.40
C PRO A 49 -22.28 10.39 25.27
N GLN A 50 -22.80 9.29 24.70
CA GLN A 50 -22.89 8.00 25.37
C GLN A 50 -21.54 7.43 25.80
N PHE A 51 -20.44 7.77 25.11
CA PHE A 51 -19.09 7.29 25.42
C PHE A 51 -18.42 8.11 26.52
N VAL A 52 -18.59 9.43 26.49
CA VAL A 52 -18.19 10.32 27.59
C VAL A 52 -18.88 9.87 28.88
N LEU A 53 -20.17 9.53 28.79
CA LEU A 53 -20.93 8.98 29.90
C LEU A 53 -20.36 7.63 30.38
N ALA A 54 -20.16 6.65 29.50
CA ALA A 54 -19.64 5.34 29.89
C ALA A 54 -18.24 5.42 30.54
N VAL A 55 -17.34 6.22 29.98
CA VAL A 55 -15.98 6.39 30.49
C VAL A 55 -15.98 7.12 31.84
N ASN A 56 -16.74 8.21 31.97
CA ASN A 56 -16.76 9.02 33.19
C ASN A 56 -17.54 8.34 34.33
N LEU A 57 -18.61 7.60 34.00
CA LEU A 57 -19.49 6.97 34.97
C LEU A 57 -18.88 5.67 35.53
N LEU A 58 -18.14 4.92 34.71
CA LEU A 58 -17.46 3.70 35.16
C LEU A 58 -16.11 3.98 35.83
N GLY A 59 -15.44 5.10 35.52
CA GLY A 59 -14.15 5.44 36.11
C GLY A 59 -13.16 4.27 36.04
N GLY A 60 -12.54 3.90 37.18
CA GLY A 60 -11.62 2.76 37.25
C GLY A 60 -12.27 1.37 37.05
N LEU A 61 -13.59 1.25 37.19
CA LEU A 61 -14.30 -0.03 36.95
C LEU A 61 -14.38 -0.37 35.46
N ARG A 62 -14.10 0.58 34.57
CA ARG A 62 -14.05 0.32 33.13
C ARG A 62 -13.05 -0.77 32.77
N CYS A 63 -11.94 -0.88 33.51
CA CYS A 63 -10.90 -1.88 33.24
C CYS A 63 -11.43 -3.31 33.44
N ILE A 64 -12.26 -3.54 34.47
CA ILE A 64 -12.88 -4.85 34.72
C ILE A 64 -13.84 -5.22 33.58
N LEU A 65 -14.61 -4.25 33.10
CA LEU A 65 -15.51 -4.47 31.96
C LEU A 65 -14.71 -4.80 30.70
N VAL A 66 -13.63 -4.07 30.43
CA VAL A 66 -12.73 -4.30 29.30
C VAL A 66 -12.12 -5.71 29.37
N ASP A 67 -11.60 -6.13 30.52
CA ASP A 67 -11.06 -7.48 30.72
C ASP A 67 -12.12 -8.56 30.42
N ALA A 68 -13.35 -8.36 30.90
CA ALA A 68 -14.46 -9.26 30.60
C ALA A 68 -14.80 -9.31 29.11
N LEU A 69 -14.74 -8.17 28.40
CA LEU A 69 -14.92 -8.10 26.96
C LEU A 69 -13.81 -8.84 26.22
N TRP A 70 -12.55 -8.70 26.64
CA TRP A 70 -11.42 -9.47 26.07
C TRP A 70 -11.58 -10.98 26.27
N LEU A 71 -11.95 -11.43 27.48
CA LEU A 71 -12.23 -12.85 27.71
C LEU A 71 -13.38 -13.35 26.82
N ARG A 72 -14.40 -12.51 26.59
CA ARG A 72 -15.50 -12.85 25.68
C ARG A 72 -15.04 -12.90 24.22
N THR A 73 -14.17 -12.00 23.75
CA THR A 73 -13.65 -12.05 22.37
C THR A 73 -12.80 -13.28 22.14
N MET A 74 -11.99 -13.71 23.11
CA MET A 74 -11.24 -14.97 23.05
C MET A 74 -12.18 -16.16 22.87
N LYS A 75 -13.25 -16.24 23.66
CA LYS A 75 -14.27 -17.30 23.52
C LYS A 75 -15.00 -17.25 22.18
N LEU A 76 -15.36 -16.06 21.68
CA LEU A 76 -16.01 -15.92 20.38
C LEU A 76 -15.09 -16.33 19.22
N ARG A 77 -13.78 -16.08 19.34
CA ARG A 77 -12.78 -16.57 18.39
C ARG A 77 -12.78 -18.09 18.32
N GLU A 78 -12.71 -18.77 19.47
CA GLU A 78 -12.78 -20.24 19.54
C GLU A 78 -14.08 -20.80 18.95
N GLU A 79 -15.19 -20.07 19.12
CA GLU A 79 -16.50 -20.42 18.57
C GLU A 79 -16.67 -20.05 17.07
N GLY A 80 -15.70 -19.40 16.42
CA GLY A 80 -15.79 -18.92 15.03
C GLY A 80 -16.79 -17.76 14.82
N LYS A 81 -17.22 -17.09 15.89
CA LYS A 81 -18.23 -16.01 15.87
C LYS A 81 -17.58 -14.64 15.65
N PHE A 82 -17.00 -14.47 14.46
CA PHE A 82 -16.17 -13.31 14.15
C PHE A 82 -16.95 -11.98 14.04
N PHE A 83 -18.21 -12.02 13.62
CA PHE A 83 -19.04 -10.81 13.50
C PHE A 83 -19.34 -10.22 14.88
N GLU A 84 -19.73 -11.05 15.83
CA GLU A 84 -19.95 -10.68 17.23
C GLU A 84 -18.64 -10.23 17.88
N MET A 85 -17.53 -10.93 17.59
CA MET A 85 -16.21 -10.54 18.09
C MET A 85 -15.84 -9.12 17.66
N ALA A 86 -16.06 -8.77 16.38
CA ALA A 86 -15.77 -7.43 15.88
C ALA A 86 -16.67 -6.34 16.50
N GLN A 87 -17.91 -6.67 16.89
CA GLN A 87 -18.74 -5.73 17.65
C GLN A 87 -18.10 -5.41 19.00
N LEU A 88 -17.55 -6.42 19.69
CA LEU A 88 -16.87 -6.21 20.97
C LEU A 88 -15.57 -5.42 20.81
N TYR A 89 -14.82 -5.59 19.72
CA TYR A 89 -13.64 -4.76 19.44
C TYR A 89 -13.97 -3.27 19.39
N LYS A 90 -15.11 -2.89 18.80
CA LYS A 90 -15.56 -1.50 18.80
C LYS A 90 -15.80 -0.98 20.22
N TRP A 91 -16.46 -1.78 21.07
CA TRP A 91 -16.67 -1.43 22.47
C TRP A 91 -15.36 -1.28 23.24
N ILE A 92 -14.43 -2.21 23.04
CA ILE A 92 -13.11 -2.18 23.69
C ILE A 92 -12.35 -0.91 23.29
N CYS A 93 -12.24 -0.61 21.99
CA CYS A 93 -11.61 0.63 21.53
C CYS A 93 -12.26 1.88 22.12
N GLN A 94 -13.59 1.88 22.28
CA GLN A 94 -14.34 3.00 22.84
C GLN A 94 -14.18 3.15 24.36
N LEU A 95 -13.92 2.05 25.07
CA LEU A 95 -13.66 2.05 26.52
C LEU A 95 -12.19 2.40 26.82
N GLU A 96 -11.29 2.16 25.86
CA GLU A 96 -9.85 2.46 25.94
C GLU A 96 -9.35 3.38 24.82
N PRO A 97 -10.00 4.55 24.59
CA PRO A 97 -9.81 5.33 23.37
C PRO A 97 -8.40 5.88 23.20
N GLN A 98 -7.66 6.05 24.30
CA GLN A 98 -6.32 6.65 24.32
C GLN A 98 -5.17 5.63 24.21
N ILE A 99 -5.48 4.34 24.13
CA ILE A 99 -4.48 3.28 24.00
C ILE A 99 -4.39 2.89 22.52
N GLU A 100 -3.49 3.54 21.79
CA GLU A 100 -3.29 3.34 20.35
C GLU A 100 -3.07 1.87 19.95
N ASP A 101 -2.40 1.08 20.80
CA ASP A 101 -2.18 -0.36 20.57
C ASP A 101 -3.48 -1.18 20.56
N VAL A 102 -4.52 -0.76 21.29
CA VAL A 102 -5.84 -1.43 21.28
C VAL A 102 -6.50 -1.29 19.91
N TRP A 103 -6.40 -0.10 19.31
CA TRP A 103 -6.90 0.16 17.96
C TRP A 103 -6.14 -0.65 16.93
N ALA A 104 -4.80 -0.59 16.98
CA ALA A 104 -3.93 -1.33 16.08
C ALA A 104 -4.16 -2.85 16.18
N HIS A 105 -4.23 -3.40 17.40
CA HIS A 105 -4.47 -4.82 17.63
C HIS A 105 -5.83 -5.28 17.08
N ASN A 106 -6.90 -4.54 17.34
CA ASN A 106 -8.24 -4.90 16.88
C ASN A 106 -8.36 -4.81 15.36
N ALA A 107 -7.80 -3.76 14.75
CA ALA A 107 -7.74 -3.63 13.31
C ALA A 107 -6.90 -4.73 12.66
N TRP A 108 -5.74 -5.05 13.24
CA TRP A 108 -4.91 -6.16 12.77
C TRP A 108 -5.68 -7.49 12.82
N ASN A 109 -6.39 -7.79 13.91
CA ASN A 109 -7.23 -8.99 13.96
C ASN A 109 -8.32 -9.01 12.89
N MET A 110 -8.93 -7.88 12.57
CA MET A 110 -9.92 -7.78 11.50
C MET A 110 -9.28 -8.00 10.12
N ALA A 111 -8.18 -7.30 9.83
CA ALA A 111 -7.50 -7.34 8.53
C ALA A 111 -6.73 -8.63 8.27
N TYR A 112 -6.30 -9.35 9.31
CA TYR A 112 -5.52 -10.58 9.17
C TYR A 112 -6.35 -11.79 9.56
N ASN A 113 -6.68 -11.95 10.85
CA ASN A 113 -7.31 -13.16 11.36
C ASN A 113 -8.74 -13.35 10.86
N ILE A 114 -9.64 -12.38 11.07
CA ILE A 114 -11.04 -12.52 10.64
C ILE A 114 -11.12 -12.62 9.12
N SER A 115 -10.39 -11.77 8.39
CA SER A 115 -10.38 -11.83 6.93
C SER A 115 -9.94 -13.20 6.40
N PHE A 116 -8.92 -13.83 7.01
CA PHE A 116 -8.41 -15.12 6.56
C PHE A 116 -9.46 -16.23 6.67
N GLU A 117 -10.30 -16.17 7.70
CA GLU A 117 -11.38 -17.13 7.94
C GLU A 117 -12.55 -16.99 6.96
N MET A 118 -12.64 -15.88 6.20
CA MET A 118 -13.72 -15.72 5.23
C MET A 118 -13.38 -16.51 3.95
N PRO A 119 -14.34 -17.29 3.42
CA PRO A 119 -14.11 -18.10 2.23
C PRO A 119 -14.08 -17.29 0.94
N TYR A 120 -14.77 -16.14 0.91
CA TYR A 120 -14.94 -15.34 -0.30
C TYR A 120 -14.09 -14.06 -0.29
N PRO A 121 -13.43 -13.72 -1.40
CA PRO A 121 -12.53 -12.57 -1.47
C PRO A 121 -13.22 -11.23 -1.19
N GLN A 122 -14.49 -11.07 -1.58
CA GLN A 122 -15.28 -9.87 -1.27
C GLN A 122 -15.49 -9.66 0.24
N ASP A 123 -15.68 -10.74 1.00
CA ASP A 123 -15.86 -10.64 2.44
C ASP A 123 -14.54 -10.38 3.16
N ARG A 124 -13.43 -10.96 2.66
CA ARG A 124 -12.07 -10.59 3.11
C ARG A 124 -11.81 -9.11 2.91
N TRP A 125 -12.09 -8.59 1.71
CA TRP A 125 -11.89 -7.17 1.37
C TRP A 125 -12.74 -6.25 2.25
N ARG A 126 -13.99 -6.62 2.55
CA ARG A 126 -14.84 -5.88 3.49
C ARG A 126 -14.22 -5.80 4.89
N TRP A 127 -13.60 -6.87 5.39
CA TRP A 127 -12.92 -6.86 6.69
C TRP A 127 -11.64 -6.03 6.70
N ILE A 128 -10.84 -6.10 5.63
CA ILE A 128 -9.64 -5.26 5.47
C ILE A 128 -10.05 -3.77 5.46
N ASN A 129 -11.07 -3.39 4.69
CA ASN A 129 -11.59 -2.02 4.69
C ASN A 129 -12.17 -1.59 6.03
N LYS A 130 -12.90 -2.47 6.73
CA LYS A 130 -13.38 -2.18 8.09
C LYS A 130 -12.24 -1.94 9.07
N ALA A 131 -11.12 -2.65 8.93
CA ALA A 131 -9.94 -2.43 9.76
C ALA A 131 -9.30 -1.07 9.47
N ILE A 132 -9.10 -0.73 8.19
CA ILE A 132 -8.58 0.59 7.77
C ILE A 132 -9.52 1.69 8.29
N HIS A 133 -10.84 1.53 8.13
CA HIS A 133 -11.83 2.48 8.62
C HIS A 133 -11.80 2.60 10.15
N LEU A 134 -11.68 1.49 10.89
CA LEU A 134 -11.56 1.54 12.35
C LEU A 134 -10.36 2.40 12.79
N LEU A 135 -9.23 2.27 12.11
CA LEU A 135 -8.01 3.04 12.40
C LEU A 135 -8.15 4.50 11.97
N ARG A 136 -8.46 4.71 10.70
CA ARG A 136 -8.43 6.01 10.02
C ARG A 136 -9.59 6.92 10.42
N ASP A 137 -10.82 6.41 10.38
CA ASP A 137 -12.03 7.22 10.55
C ASP A 137 -12.44 7.34 12.02
N VAL A 138 -12.02 6.41 12.87
CA VAL A 138 -12.40 6.37 14.28
C VAL A 138 -11.18 6.51 15.19
N GLY A 139 -10.17 5.65 15.02
CA GLY A 139 -8.99 5.64 15.88
C GLY A 139 -8.21 6.95 15.87
N LEU A 140 -7.99 7.56 14.70
CA LEU A 140 -7.33 8.85 14.55
C LEU A 140 -8.18 10.02 15.07
N VAL A 141 -9.50 9.89 15.21
CA VAL A 141 -10.32 10.93 15.87
C VAL A 141 -9.97 11.02 17.35
N TYR A 142 -9.72 9.88 18.00
CA TYR A 142 -9.31 9.82 19.41
C TYR A 142 -7.80 10.00 19.60
N ASN A 143 -7.00 9.62 18.60
CA ASN A 143 -5.55 9.63 18.66
C ASN A 143 -4.98 10.34 17.42
N SER A 144 -5.29 11.62 17.26
CA SER A 144 -4.95 12.40 16.06
C SER A 144 -3.46 12.47 15.78
N ARG A 145 -2.61 12.33 16.81
CA ARG A 145 -1.14 12.29 16.72
C ARG A 145 -0.57 10.88 16.89
N SER A 146 -1.36 9.82 16.72
CA SER A 146 -0.84 8.46 16.82
C SER A 146 0.00 8.11 15.61
N ALA A 147 1.30 7.92 15.85
CA ALA A 147 2.21 7.33 14.90
C ALA A 147 1.91 5.83 14.70
N VAL A 148 1.52 5.13 15.79
CA VAL A 148 1.22 3.68 15.78
C VAL A 148 0.05 3.36 14.85
N ILE A 149 -1.06 4.10 14.95
CA ILE A 149 -2.24 3.88 14.09
C ILE A 149 -1.89 4.12 12.62
N ARG A 150 -1.17 5.20 12.31
CA ARG A 150 -0.74 5.50 10.93
C ARG A 150 0.17 4.43 10.37
N ARG A 151 1.13 3.95 11.18
CA ARG A 151 2.00 2.82 10.82
C ARG A 151 1.20 1.56 10.53
N GLU A 152 0.17 1.27 11.31
CA GLU A 152 -0.66 0.08 11.11
C GLU A 152 -1.47 0.18 9.81
N ILE A 153 -2.01 1.36 9.48
CA ILE A 153 -2.64 1.59 8.16
C ILE A 153 -1.61 1.37 7.04
N ALA A 154 -0.41 1.95 7.17
CA ALA A 154 0.67 1.76 6.20
C ALA A 154 1.06 0.28 6.04
N TRP A 155 1.11 -0.47 7.15
CA TRP A 155 1.41 -1.90 7.17
C TRP A 155 0.32 -2.72 6.48
N ILE A 156 -0.96 -2.41 6.68
CA ILE A 156 -2.06 -3.09 5.97
C ILE A 156 -1.90 -2.90 4.45
N TYR A 157 -1.63 -1.67 3.98
CA TYR A 157 -1.38 -1.43 2.56
C TYR A 157 -0.14 -2.16 2.05
N ALA A 158 1.01 -2.00 2.72
CA ALA A 158 2.28 -2.58 2.28
C ALA A 158 2.25 -4.12 2.28
N HIS A 159 1.71 -4.72 3.33
CA HIS A 159 1.83 -6.14 3.60
C HIS A 159 0.57 -6.93 3.23
N LYS A 160 -0.61 -6.57 3.77
CA LYS A 160 -1.84 -7.33 3.52
C LYS A 160 -2.34 -7.18 2.09
N ILE A 161 -2.25 -5.96 1.53
CA ILE A 161 -2.72 -5.67 0.16
C ILE A 161 -1.56 -5.79 -0.84
N GLY A 162 -0.39 -5.23 -0.52
CA GLY A 162 0.75 -5.12 -1.44
C GLY A 162 1.51 -6.42 -1.70
N GLN A 163 1.68 -7.28 -0.70
CA GLN A 163 2.42 -8.54 -0.86
C GLN A 163 1.54 -9.67 -1.42
N GLN A 164 2.15 -10.82 -1.66
CA GLN A 164 1.53 -12.02 -2.22
C GLN A 164 1.29 -13.13 -1.19
N TRP A 165 1.31 -12.80 0.11
CA TRP A 165 1.18 -13.78 1.20
C TRP A 165 -0.26 -14.26 1.44
N ASP A 166 -1.27 -13.49 1.03
CA ASP A 166 -2.68 -13.88 1.12
C ASP A 166 -3.14 -14.38 -0.24
N ASP A 167 -3.71 -15.58 -0.32
CA ASP A 167 -4.12 -16.18 -1.61
C ASP A 167 -5.12 -15.32 -2.41
N MET A 168 -5.82 -14.39 -1.76
CA MET A 168 -6.78 -13.48 -2.39
C MET A 168 -6.22 -12.07 -2.62
N HIS A 169 -4.90 -11.87 -2.48
CA HIS A 169 -4.26 -10.55 -2.57
C HIS A 169 -4.55 -9.81 -3.89
N LEU A 170 -4.63 -10.54 -5.02
CA LEU A 170 -4.94 -9.94 -6.33
C LEU A 170 -6.33 -9.30 -6.34
N TYR A 171 -7.32 -9.88 -5.63
CA TYR A 171 -8.64 -9.27 -5.53
C TYR A 171 -8.56 -7.91 -4.81
N TYR A 172 -7.83 -7.83 -3.69
CA TYR A 172 -7.68 -6.57 -2.93
C TYR A 172 -7.02 -5.48 -3.78
N LYS A 173 -5.97 -5.85 -4.50
CA LYS A 173 -5.26 -4.95 -5.42
C LYS A 173 -6.17 -4.46 -6.56
N LYS A 174 -6.98 -5.33 -7.15
CA LYS A 174 -7.99 -4.96 -8.17
C LYS A 174 -9.01 -3.98 -7.62
N GLN A 175 -9.55 -4.24 -6.43
CA GLN A 175 -10.55 -3.36 -5.81
C GLN A 175 -9.95 -1.98 -5.51
N LEU A 176 -8.77 -1.92 -4.88
CA LEU A 176 -8.07 -0.65 -4.64
C LEU A 176 -7.80 0.11 -5.94
N ALA A 177 -7.33 -0.59 -6.97
CA ALA A 177 -7.04 0.02 -8.26
C ALA A 177 -8.30 0.55 -8.95
N HIS A 178 -9.42 -0.18 -8.86
CA HIS A 178 -10.71 0.25 -9.40
C HIS A 178 -11.28 1.46 -8.64
N ASP A 179 -11.09 1.53 -7.33
CA ASP A 179 -11.52 2.66 -6.53
C ASP A 179 -10.69 3.91 -6.91
N PHE A 180 -9.36 3.78 -6.98
CA PHE A 180 -8.48 4.91 -7.30
C PHE A 180 -8.43 5.28 -8.78
N SER A 181 -8.78 4.37 -9.70
CA SER A 181 -8.87 4.69 -11.13
C SER A 181 -9.98 5.68 -11.44
N LYS A 182 -10.95 5.84 -10.55
CA LYS A 182 -12.03 6.85 -10.66
C LYS A 182 -11.67 8.17 -9.97
N LEU A 183 -10.59 8.19 -9.20
CA LEU A 183 -10.24 9.32 -8.33
C LEU A 183 -9.04 10.09 -8.83
N VAL A 184 -7.97 9.42 -9.26
CA VAL A 184 -6.68 10.07 -9.55
C VAL A 184 -6.21 9.73 -10.96
N TYR A 185 -6.03 10.77 -11.80
CA TYR A 185 -5.56 10.60 -13.19
C TYR A 185 -4.09 10.99 -13.39
N GLY A 186 -3.39 11.38 -12.32
CA GLY A 186 -1.98 11.69 -12.33
C GLY A 186 -1.64 12.95 -11.53
N TYR A 187 -0.39 13.37 -11.65
CA TYR A 187 0.18 14.49 -10.89
C TYR A 187 -0.52 15.82 -11.14
N ASP A 188 -0.69 16.20 -12.42
CA ASP A 188 -1.32 17.47 -12.78
C ASP A 188 -2.79 17.52 -12.38
N ASP A 189 -3.47 16.37 -12.39
CA ASP A 189 -4.85 16.23 -11.97
C ASP A 189 -5.00 16.46 -10.45
N LEU A 190 -4.09 15.90 -9.63
CA LEU A 190 -4.04 16.18 -8.18
C LEU A 190 -3.78 17.67 -7.88
N LYS A 191 -2.89 18.33 -8.62
CA LYS A 191 -2.66 19.78 -8.47
C LYS A 191 -3.90 20.60 -8.75
N GLN A 192 -4.63 20.24 -9.82
CA GLN A 192 -5.88 20.92 -10.18
C GLN A 192 -6.96 20.70 -9.13
N MET A 193 -7.11 19.47 -8.62
CA MET A 193 -8.00 19.18 -7.49
C MET A 193 -7.67 20.04 -6.27
N LYS A 194 -6.38 20.10 -5.89
CA LYS A 194 -5.92 20.91 -4.76
C LYS A 194 -6.27 22.38 -4.96
N GLY A 195 -6.01 22.92 -6.16
CA GLY A 195 -6.35 24.30 -6.52
C GLY A 195 -7.85 24.58 -6.35
N ILE A 196 -8.70 23.66 -6.81
CA ILE A 196 -10.17 23.78 -6.70
C ILE A 196 -10.60 23.80 -5.22
N ILE A 197 -10.20 22.83 -4.40
CA ILE A 197 -10.66 22.77 -3.00
C ILE A 197 -10.03 23.85 -2.10
N SER A 198 -8.79 24.27 -2.37
CA SER A 198 -8.16 25.37 -1.63
C SER A 198 -8.83 26.72 -1.92
N SER A 199 -9.53 26.80 -3.05
CA SER A 199 -10.33 27.94 -3.46
C SER A 199 -11.80 27.82 -3.05
N GLU A 200 -12.18 26.94 -2.11
CA GLU A 200 -13.59 26.89 -1.63
C GLU A 200 -14.11 28.25 -1.13
N ASP A 201 -13.22 29.11 -0.60
CA ASP A 201 -13.55 30.50 -0.26
C ASP A 201 -13.51 31.49 -1.45
N GLN A 202 -13.01 31.08 -2.62
CA GLN A 202 -12.67 31.95 -3.77
C GLN A 202 -13.13 31.49 -5.16
N SER A 203 -13.76 30.31 -5.32
CA SER A 203 -14.32 29.80 -6.58
C SER A 203 -15.85 29.76 -6.57
N PRO A 204 -16.53 30.92 -6.69
CA PRO A 204 -18.00 30.99 -6.68
C PRO A 204 -18.71 30.05 -7.67
N PRO A 205 -18.23 29.85 -8.92
CA PRO A 205 -19.00 29.09 -9.91
C PRO A 205 -19.11 27.59 -9.59
N VAL A 206 -17.99 26.90 -9.33
CA VAL A 206 -18.00 25.45 -9.06
C VAL A 206 -18.74 25.13 -7.77
N PHE A 207 -18.61 25.97 -6.74
CA PHE A 207 -19.31 25.75 -5.48
C PHE A 207 -20.83 25.91 -5.60
N GLN A 208 -21.31 26.88 -6.40
CA GLN A 208 -22.72 27.04 -6.72
C GLN A 208 -23.25 25.82 -7.50
N ASP A 209 -22.50 25.36 -8.50
CA ASP A 209 -22.86 24.19 -9.30
C ASP A 209 -22.96 22.93 -8.45
N VAL A 210 -21.97 22.69 -7.57
CA VAL A 210 -21.99 21.58 -6.61
C VAL A 210 -23.17 21.70 -5.65
N THR A 211 -23.49 22.90 -5.19
CA THR A 211 -24.64 23.12 -4.30
C THR A 211 -25.95 22.77 -5.01
N LEU A 212 -26.11 23.17 -6.28
CA LEU A 212 -27.25 22.80 -7.12
C LEU A 212 -27.31 21.29 -7.37
N LEU A 213 -26.18 20.64 -7.64
CA LEU A 213 -26.12 19.18 -7.79
C LEU A 213 -26.56 18.46 -6.51
N LYS A 214 -26.16 18.98 -5.35
CA LYS A 214 -26.55 18.41 -4.04
C LYS A 214 -28.07 18.48 -3.81
N THR A 215 -28.77 19.52 -4.27
CA THR A 215 -30.24 19.59 -4.16
C THR A 215 -30.94 18.54 -5.02
N HIS A 216 -30.27 18.04 -6.06
CA HIS A 216 -30.71 16.96 -6.95
C HIS A 216 -30.15 15.59 -6.56
N LYS A 217 -29.65 15.43 -5.32
CA LYS A 217 -29.08 14.18 -4.78
C LYS A 217 -27.80 13.69 -5.48
N ILE A 218 -27.12 14.56 -6.22
CA ILE A 218 -25.78 14.28 -6.78
C ILE A 218 -24.74 14.82 -5.78
N GLN A 219 -24.30 13.95 -4.87
CA GLN A 219 -23.51 14.34 -3.69
C GLN A 219 -22.17 13.60 -3.56
N SER A 220 -21.89 12.65 -4.44
CA SER A 220 -20.66 11.86 -4.47
C SER A 220 -20.16 11.70 -5.89
N ILE A 221 -18.89 11.33 -6.05
CA ILE A 221 -18.31 11.05 -7.37
C ILE A 221 -19.07 9.94 -8.12
N VAL A 222 -19.57 8.93 -7.41
CA VAL A 222 -20.36 7.85 -8.01
C VAL A 222 -21.68 8.38 -8.59
N ALA A 223 -22.40 9.19 -7.82
CA ALA A 223 -23.64 9.81 -8.29
C ALA A 223 -23.38 10.79 -9.44
N PHE A 224 -22.25 11.52 -9.38
CA PHE A 224 -21.84 12.44 -10.43
C PHE A 224 -21.52 11.73 -11.75
N ASN A 225 -20.74 10.65 -11.70
CA ASN A 225 -20.42 9.85 -12.88
C ASN A 225 -21.67 9.25 -13.52
N ALA A 226 -22.61 8.73 -12.71
CA ALA A 226 -23.89 8.23 -13.23
C ALA A 226 -24.73 9.34 -13.88
N ALA A 227 -24.71 10.56 -13.33
CA ALA A 227 -25.37 11.73 -13.93
C ALA A 227 -24.70 12.17 -15.24
N GLN A 228 -23.38 12.04 -15.34
CA GLN A 228 -22.62 12.32 -16.55
C GLN A 228 -22.94 11.30 -17.65
N GLU A 229 -22.90 10.00 -17.33
CA GLU A 229 -23.20 8.89 -18.24
C GLU A 229 -24.62 8.96 -18.80
N SER A 230 -25.59 9.34 -17.97
CA SER A 230 -26.99 9.53 -18.38
C SER A 230 -27.24 10.83 -19.15
N GLY A 231 -26.23 11.70 -19.29
CA GLY A 231 -26.34 12.99 -19.99
C GLY A 231 -27.10 14.08 -19.21
N VAL A 232 -27.49 13.82 -17.96
CA VAL A 232 -28.27 14.73 -17.12
C VAL A 232 -27.56 16.07 -16.92
N LEU A 233 -26.23 16.05 -16.78
CA LEU A 233 -25.42 17.27 -16.55
C LEU A 233 -25.46 18.28 -17.70
N LYS A 234 -25.92 17.86 -18.89
CA LYS A 234 -26.07 18.70 -20.09
C LYS A 234 -27.52 19.09 -20.39
N ASN A 235 -28.45 18.79 -19.48
CA ASN A 235 -29.86 19.15 -19.57
C ASN A 235 -30.23 20.19 -18.51
N ASP A 236 -31.40 20.82 -18.64
CA ASP A 236 -31.99 21.67 -17.60
C ASP A 236 -32.16 20.85 -16.30
N PRO A 237 -31.74 21.36 -15.13
CA PRO A 237 -31.35 22.75 -14.83
C PRO A 237 -29.84 23.05 -14.87
N PHE A 238 -28.99 22.11 -15.30
CA PHE A 238 -27.53 22.22 -15.19
C PHE A 238 -26.87 22.88 -16.40
N LEU A 239 -27.12 22.37 -17.61
CA LEU A 239 -26.54 22.84 -18.88
C LEU A 239 -25.02 23.11 -18.82
N PHE A 240 -24.24 22.25 -18.15
CA PHE A 240 -22.80 22.45 -17.97
C PHE A 240 -21.99 22.16 -19.25
N SER A 241 -20.92 22.93 -19.47
CA SER A 241 -19.92 22.65 -20.51
C SER A 241 -19.02 21.48 -20.12
N ASP A 242 -18.35 20.84 -21.09
CA ASP A 242 -17.42 19.73 -20.81
C ASP A 242 -16.28 20.15 -19.86
N ALA A 243 -15.75 21.35 -20.03
CA ALA A 243 -14.73 21.91 -19.13
C ALA A 243 -15.26 22.06 -17.69
N ARG A 244 -16.50 22.55 -17.53
CA ARG A 244 -17.13 22.70 -16.21
C ARG A 244 -17.47 21.35 -15.58
N ILE A 245 -17.91 20.36 -16.36
CA ILE A 245 -18.14 18.99 -15.89
C ILE A 245 -16.84 18.41 -15.33
N GLU A 246 -15.71 18.61 -16.00
CA GLU A 246 -14.41 18.13 -15.51
C GLU A 246 -13.95 18.87 -14.24
N GLU A 247 -14.17 20.19 -14.13
CA GLU A 247 -13.91 20.94 -12.89
C GLU A 247 -14.74 20.43 -11.71
N ILE A 248 -16.04 20.18 -11.92
CA ILE A 248 -16.93 19.64 -10.89
C ILE A 248 -16.54 18.19 -10.54
N SER A 249 -16.16 17.38 -11.53
CA SER A 249 -15.63 16.03 -11.32
C SER A 249 -14.43 16.07 -10.37
N ARG A 250 -13.45 16.94 -10.64
CA ARG A 250 -12.28 17.14 -9.76
C ARG A 250 -12.68 17.54 -8.35
N TYR A 251 -13.69 18.40 -8.18
CA TYR A 251 -14.20 18.75 -6.86
C TYR A 251 -14.71 17.51 -6.09
N PHE A 252 -15.58 16.70 -6.71
CA PHE A 252 -16.10 15.49 -6.05
C PHE A 252 -15.02 14.44 -5.80
N ARG A 253 -14.06 14.26 -6.72
CA ARG A 253 -12.90 13.37 -6.53
C ARG A 253 -12.03 13.83 -5.36
N ALA A 254 -11.74 15.13 -5.27
CA ALA A 254 -11.00 15.73 -4.16
C ALA A 254 -11.71 15.55 -2.80
N GLN A 255 -13.03 15.73 -2.78
CA GLN A 255 -13.86 15.49 -1.59
C GLN A 255 -13.88 14.02 -1.18
N GLU A 256 -13.88 13.08 -2.14
CA GLU A 256 -13.78 11.65 -1.83
C GLU A 256 -12.41 11.30 -1.23
N ILE A 257 -11.31 11.82 -1.80
CA ILE A 257 -9.95 11.58 -1.30
C ILE A 257 -9.76 12.15 0.12
N THR A 258 -10.14 13.41 0.33
CA THR A 258 -9.95 14.09 1.63
C THR A 258 -11.01 13.68 2.66
N GLY A 259 -12.25 13.46 2.23
CA GLY A 259 -13.40 13.16 3.08
C GLY A 259 -13.53 11.68 3.42
N THR A 260 -13.43 10.78 2.44
CA THR A 260 -13.55 9.33 2.65
C THR A 260 -12.20 8.69 2.91
N TYR A 261 -11.18 8.98 2.09
CA TYR A 261 -9.86 8.37 2.25
C TYR A 261 -8.98 9.05 3.30
N LYS A 262 -9.40 10.21 3.83
CA LYS A 262 -8.68 11.03 4.81
C LYS A 262 -7.23 11.30 4.40
N MET A 263 -7.00 11.42 3.10
CA MET A 263 -5.68 11.72 2.54
C MET A 263 -5.63 13.18 2.13
N ASP A 264 -4.58 13.87 2.56
CA ASP A 264 -4.29 15.24 2.16
C ASP A 264 -3.68 15.27 0.75
N LEU A 265 -4.25 16.11 -0.12
CA LEU A 265 -3.81 16.22 -1.51
C LEU A 265 -2.39 16.80 -1.63
N GLN A 266 -1.98 17.71 -0.73
CA GLN A 266 -0.62 18.26 -0.79
C GLN A 266 0.40 17.19 -0.42
N ALA A 267 0.18 16.42 0.64
CA ALA A 267 1.07 15.33 1.02
C ALA A 267 1.16 14.24 -0.08
N MET A 268 0.07 14.00 -0.83
CA MET A 268 0.11 13.14 -2.03
C MET A 268 1.00 13.73 -3.13
N ILE A 269 0.89 15.04 -3.39
CA ILE A 269 1.70 15.77 -4.37
C ILE A 269 3.18 15.77 -3.95
N ASP A 270 3.48 16.06 -2.69
CA ASP A 270 4.85 16.09 -2.15
C ASP A 270 5.56 14.75 -2.33
N LEU A 271 4.85 13.64 -2.13
CA LEU A 271 5.41 12.30 -2.38
C LEU A 271 5.71 12.06 -3.86
N MET A 272 4.88 12.57 -4.76
CA MET A 272 5.13 12.47 -6.21
C MET A 272 6.29 13.37 -6.65
N GLU A 273 6.48 14.53 -6.00
CA GLU A 273 7.62 15.41 -6.23
C GLU A 273 8.92 14.78 -5.71
N GLN A 274 8.86 14.13 -4.55
CA GLN A 274 10.02 13.49 -3.95
C GLN A 274 10.47 12.24 -4.71
N PHE A 275 9.54 11.35 -5.06
CA PHE A 275 9.88 10.00 -5.55
C PHE A 275 9.56 9.77 -7.02
N GLY A 276 8.87 10.69 -7.69
CA GLY A 276 8.42 10.54 -9.07
C GLY A 276 6.94 10.16 -9.18
N PRO A 277 6.46 9.81 -10.38
CA PRO A 277 5.03 9.73 -10.69
C PRO A 277 4.35 8.48 -10.07
N LEU A 278 4.02 8.55 -8.78
CA LEU A 278 3.33 7.49 -8.05
C LEU A 278 1.94 7.20 -8.64
N ASP A 279 1.66 5.93 -8.90
CA ASP A 279 0.35 5.45 -9.33
C ASP A 279 -0.50 5.05 -8.11
N TRP A 280 -1.40 5.93 -7.68
CA TRP A 280 -2.24 5.75 -6.49
C TRP A 280 -3.23 4.58 -6.56
N ARG A 281 -3.32 3.90 -7.71
CA ARG A 281 -4.03 2.63 -7.88
C ARG A 281 -3.28 1.45 -7.27
N LEU A 282 -1.98 1.60 -7.02
CA LEU A 282 -1.14 0.61 -6.35
C LEU A 282 -1.22 0.79 -4.82
N PRO A 283 -1.03 -0.28 -4.02
CA PRO A 283 -0.98 -0.17 -2.57
C PRO A 283 0.30 0.51 -2.04
N GLU A 284 1.40 0.46 -2.78
CA GLU A 284 2.69 1.00 -2.35
C GLU A 284 2.65 2.52 -2.05
N PRO A 285 2.07 3.40 -2.89
CA PRO A 285 1.92 4.83 -2.56
C PRO A 285 1.10 5.09 -1.30
N HIS A 286 0.07 4.28 -1.02
CA HIS A 286 -0.72 4.38 0.21
C HIS A 286 0.12 4.05 1.45
N ALA A 287 0.92 2.98 1.37
CA ALA A 287 1.84 2.64 2.43
C ALA A 287 2.87 3.75 2.67
N MET A 288 3.42 4.34 1.60
CA MET A 288 4.34 5.47 1.68
C MET A 288 3.67 6.70 2.31
N TYR A 289 2.43 7.00 1.93
CA TYR A 289 1.63 8.10 2.49
C TYR A 289 1.49 7.98 4.00
N TRP A 290 0.90 6.87 4.46
CA TRP A 290 0.63 6.68 5.89
C TRP A 290 1.91 6.49 6.71
N ALA A 291 2.98 5.96 6.12
CA ALA A 291 4.27 5.87 6.79
C ALA A 291 4.94 7.25 6.95
N THR A 292 4.87 8.11 5.93
CA THR A 292 5.38 9.49 6.01
C THR A 292 4.63 10.28 7.08
N GLU A 293 3.30 10.29 7.00
CA GLU A 293 2.42 10.90 8.02
C GLU A 293 2.70 10.36 9.43
N GLY A 294 2.92 9.04 9.54
CA GLY A 294 3.23 8.39 10.81
C GLY A 294 4.57 8.83 11.41
N LYS A 295 5.59 9.02 10.57
CA LYS A 295 6.94 9.41 11.01
C LYS A 295 6.93 10.79 11.70
N GLU A 296 6.11 11.73 11.24
CA GLU A 296 6.02 13.08 11.82
C GLU A 296 5.62 13.10 13.30
N PHE A 297 4.84 12.11 13.74
CA PHE A 297 4.40 11.98 15.13
C PHE A 297 5.20 10.92 15.92
N ALA A 298 6.13 10.23 15.28
CA ALA A 298 6.91 9.18 15.91
C ALA A 298 8.02 9.77 16.81
N GLN A 299 8.47 8.99 17.78
CA GLN A 299 9.73 9.29 18.47
C GLN A 299 10.89 8.86 17.57
N GLU A 300 11.98 9.63 17.57
CA GLU A 300 13.16 9.41 16.72
C GLU A 300 13.68 7.96 16.75
N ARG A 301 13.75 7.34 17.94
CA ARG A 301 14.15 5.93 18.11
C ARG A 301 13.31 4.92 17.32
N PHE A 302 12.12 5.31 16.85
CA PHE A 302 11.20 4.49 16.07
C PHE A 302 11.07 4.92 14.60
N TYR A 303 11.75 5.98 14.14
CA TYR A 303 11.69 6.44 12.75
C TYR A 303 11.96 5.32 11.75
N ILE A 304 12.88 4.40 12.09
CA ILE A 304 13.26 3.28 11.22
C ILE A 304 12.08 2.39 10.85
N LEU A 305 11.05 2.30 11.70
CA LEU A 305 9.87 1.49 11.45
C LEU A 305 9.02 2.07 10.31
N TYR A 306 9.06 3.39 10.12
CA TYR A 306 8.34 4.13 9.08
C TYR A 306 9.16 4.22 7.80
N ASP A 307 10.44 4.56 7.91
CA ASP A 307 11.34 4.60 6.76
C ASP A 307 11.48 3.23 6.09
N ARG A 308 11.43 2.14 6.88
CA ARG A 308 11.37 0.78 6.33
C ARG A 308 10.15 0.53 5.46
N LEU A 309 8.98 1.00 5.88
CA LEU A 309 7.78 0.88 5.06
C LEU A 309 7.89 1.70 3.77
N ARG A 310 8.46 2.91 3.85
CA ARG A 310 8.69 3.78 2.70
C ARG A 310 9.66 3.15 1.70
N TYR A 311 10.85 2.72 2.12
CA TYR A 311 11.83 2.18 1.18
C TYR A 311 11.41 0.82 0.61
N LEU A 312 10.75 -0.06 1.38
CA LEU A 312 10.27 -1.35 0.85
C LEU A 312 9.15 -1.15 -0.18
N SER A 313 8.29 -0.14 0.02
CA SER A 313 7.25 0.22 -0.94
C SER A 313 7.85 0.82 -2.21
N LEU A 314 8.84 1.71 -2.07
CA LEU A 314 9.51 2.31 -3.22
C LEU A 314 10.34 1.27 -4.02
N GLN A 315 11.04 0.35 -3.35
CA GLN A 315 11.68 -0.80 -4.00
C GLN A 315 10.66 -1.69 -4.74
N SER A 316 9.49 -1.88 -4.15
CA SER A 316 8.41 -2.63 -4.78
C SER A 316 7.94 -1.92 -6.06
N LEU A 317 7.84 -0.59 -6.08
CA LEU A 317 7.55 0.16 -7.30
C LEU A 317 8.62 -0.02 -8.40
N CYS A 318 9.88 -0.18 -8.03
CA CYS A 318 10.94 -0.46 -9.01
C CYS A 318 10.73 -1.81 -9.74
N THR A 319 10.12 -2.80 -9.07
CA THR A 319 9.89 -4.16 -9.62
C THR A 319 8.47 -4.39 -10.15
N ARG A 320 7.48 -3.63 -9.68
CA ARG A 320 6.06 -3.81 -10.00
C ARG A 320 5.23 -2.51 -9.98
N GLY A 321 5.86 -1.37 -10.29
CA GLY A 321 5.28 -0.03 -10.18
C GLY A 321 4.47 0.46 -11.38
N ARG A 322 4.48 -0.24 -12.52
CA ARG A 322 3.54 0.05 -13.61
C ARG A 322 2.33 -0.83 -13.48
N LEU A 323 1.13 -0.24 -13.53
CA LEU A 323 -0.13 -0.97 -13.53
C LEU A 323 -0.83 -0.89 -14.88
N VAL A 324 -1.14 -2.06 -15.42
CA VAL A 324 -2.07 -2.23 -16.54
C VAL A 324 -3.30 -2.97 -16.01
N LEU A 325 -4.46 -2.33 -16.15
CA LEU A 325 -5.76 -2.95 -15.93
C LEU A 325 -6.33 -3.28 -17.31
N LEU A 326 -6.52 -4.57 -17.59
CA LEU A 326 -7.30 -4.98 -18.76
C LEU A 326 -8.72 -5.21 -18.29
N GLU A 327 -9.64 -4.36 -18.71
CA GLU A 327 -11.05 -4.45 -18.32
C GLU A 327 -11.71 -5.64 -19.03
N ASP A 328 -12.29 -6.54 -18.23
CA ASP A 328 -13.37 -7.43 -18.62
C ASP A 328 -14.30 -7.57 -17.39
N ASP A 329 -15.59 -7.81 -17.63
CA ASP A 329 -16.65 -7.79 -16.61
C ASP A 329 -16.27 -8.67 -15.40
N ASN A 330 -15.95 -8.02 -14.26
CA ASN A 330 -15.52 -8.60 -12.98
C ASN A 330 -14.20 -9.42 -12.95
N ASP A 331 -13.63 -9.81 -14.09
CA ASP A 331 -12.41 -10.64 -14.16
C ASP A 331 -11.15 -9.90 -14.65
N GLY A 332 -11.26 -8.60 -14.91
CA GLY A 332 -10.18 -7.77 -15.46
C GLY A 332 -8.80 -8.00 -14.82
N LEU A 333 -7.75 -8.06 -15.65
CA LEU A 333 -6.42 -8.50 -15.23
C LEU A 333 -5.68 -7.39 -14.50
N TYR A 334 -5.13 -7.72 -13.33
CA TYR A 334 -4.23 -6.85 -12.58
C TYR A 334 -2.80 -7.21 -12.95
N ILE A 335 -2.22 -6.44 -13.85
CA ILE A 335 -0.89 -6.70 -14.39
C ILE A 335 0.05 -5.62 -13.91
N THR A 336 1.11 -6.02 -13.22
CA THR A 336 2.20 -5.13 -12.85
C THR A 336 3.47 -5.45 -13.60
N SER A 337 4.24 -4.44 -13.95
CA SER A 337 5.59 -4.59 -14.49
C SER A 337 6.58 -3.65 -13.78
N PRO A 338 7.89 -3.90 -13.89
CA PRO A 338 8.91 -2.98 -13.38
C PRO A 338 8.71 -1.55 -13.88
N ASP A 339 8.94 -0.57 -12.99
CA ASP A 339 8.98 0.84 -13.36
C ASP A 339 10.33 1.45 -13.03
N LEU A 340 11.20 1.48 -14.04
CA LEU A 340 12.59 1.91 -13.90
C LEU A 340 12.74 3.39 -13.53
N ARG A 341 11.67 4.19 -13.66
CA ARG A 341 11.65 5.61 -13.24
C ARG A 341 11.91 5.78 -11.74
N PHE A 342 11.62 4.78 -10.92
CA PHE A 342 11.84 4.82 -9.47
C PHE A 342 13.23 4.38 -9.03
N VAL A 343 14.05 3.83 -9.93
CA VAL A 343 15.37 3.29 -9.56
C VAL A 343 16.30 4.40 -9.05
N GLU A 344 16.38 5.53 -9.75
CA GLU A 344 17.22 6.65 -9.30
C GLU A 344 16.67 7.32 -8.02
N PRO A 345 15.36 7.63 -7.88
CA PRO A 345 14.80 8.06 -6.61
C PRO A 345 15.06 7.11 -5.44
N MET A 346 14.98 5.80 -5.67
CA MET A 346 15.28 4.79 -4.65
C MET A 346 16.77 4.79 -4.26
N ASN A 347 17.65 4.94 -5.26
CA ASN A 347 19.10 5.07 -5.05
C ASN A 347 19.43 6.27 -4.14
N GLU A 348 18.89 7.45 -4.47
CA GLU A 348 19.06 8.66 -3.64
C GLU A 348 18.46 8.49 -2.25
N TYR A 349 17.27 7.91 -2.14
CA TYR A 349 16.64 7.70 -0.84
C TYR A 349 17.45 6.74 0.06
N TYR A 350 18.11 5.72 -0.50
CA TYR A 350 19.04 4.90 0.28
C TYR A 350 20.25 5.68 0.79
N LYS A 351 20.80 6.59 -0.02
CA LYS A 351 21.92 7.45 0.40
C LYS A 351 21.50 8.36 1.55
N GLU A 352 20.29 8.93 1.48
CA GLU A 352 19.70 9.73 2.55
C GLU A 352 19.53 8.91 3.83
N LEU A 353 18.96 7.71 3.75
CA LEU A 353 18.76 6.84 4.91
C LEU A 353 20.09 6.41 5.54
N LEU A 354 21.11 6.09 4.74
CA LEU A 354 22.43 5.75 5.29
C LEU A 354 23.07 6.91 6.05
N LYS A 355 22.85 8.14 5.59
CA LYS A 355 23.30 9.36 6.28
C LYS A 355 22.49 9.62 7.55
N GLU A 356 21.16 9.51 7.48
CA GLU A 356 20.26 9.72 8.63
C GLU A 356 20.54 8.74 9.77
N TYR A 357 20.80 7.48 9.43
CA TYR A 357 21.00 6.41 10.41
C TYR A 357 22.47 6.10 10.71
N GLU A 358 23.41 6.95 10.30
CA GLU A 358 24.84 6.75 10.52
C GLU A 358 25.16 6.49 12.00
N GLY A 359 25.95 5.46 12.29
CA GLY A 359 26.30 5.06 13.66
C GLY A 359 25.18 4.36 14.45
N SER A 360 23.96 4.24 13.91
CA SER A 360 22.87 3.51 14.56
C SER A 360 22.94 2.00 14.32
N PRO A 361 22.31 1.16 15.18
CA PRO A 361 22.18 -0.28 14.93
C PRO A 361 21.47 -0.61 13.60
N SER A 362 20.62 0.30 13.10
CA SER A 362 19.85 0.12 11.87
C SER A 362 20.69 0.31 10.61
N ALA A 363 21.81 1.05 10.69
CA ALA A 363 22.68 1.36 9.54
C ALA A 363 23.12 0.10 8.79
N LYS A 364 23.48 -0.95 9.51
CA LYS A 364 23.94 -2.22 8.92
C LYS A 364 22.85 -2.90 8.07
N ASN A 365 21.60 -2.86 8.55
CA ASN A 365 20.47 -3.46 7.84
C ASN A 365 20.11 -2.64 6.59
N ILE A 366 20.13 -1.31 6.69
CA ILE A 366 19.94 -0.41 5.55
C ILE A 366 21.05 -0.63 4.51
N ALA A 367 22.31 -0.67 4.94
CA ALA A 367 23.45 -0.90 4.05
C ALA A 367 23.39 -2.27 3.37
N SER A 368 22.86 -3.29 4.05
CA SER A 368 22.65 -4.60 3.44
C SER A 368 21.53 -4.55 2.40
N ALA A 369 20.40 -3.92 2.70
CA ALA A 369 19.30 -3.75 1.75
C ALA A 369 19.72 -2.94 0.52
N TYR A 370 20.50 -1.86 0.72
CA TYR A 370 21.03 -1.05 -0.37
C TYR A 370 22.01 -1.81 -1.26
N TYR A 371 22.87 -2.66 -0.68
CA TYR A 371 23.73 -3.54 -1.46
C TYR A 371 22.93 -4.46 -2.40
N TYR A 372 21.89 -5.11 -1.88
CA TYR A 372 21.05 -5.99 -2.72
C TYR A 372 20.30 -5.20 -3.78
N PHE A 373 19.76 -4.03 -3.44
CA PHE A 373 19.16 -3.13 -4.41
C PHE A 373 20.12 -2.79 -5.56
N LEU A 374 21.33 -2.32 -5.25
CA LEU A 374 22.33 -1.99 -6.26
C LEU A 374 22.70 -3.22 -7.10
N ALA A 375 22.95 -4.37 -6.47
CA ALA A 375 23.29 -5.60 -7.17
C ALA A 375 22.19 -6.03 -8.16
N ASP A 376 20.93 -6.10 -7.69
CA ASP A 376 19.79 -6.57 -8.47
C ASP A 376 19.46 -5.61 -9.63
N PHE A 377 19.42 -4.30 -9.36
CA PHE A 377 19.08 -3.32 -10.38
C PHE A 377 20.23 -3.02 -11.35
N THR A 378 21.50 -3.13 -10.93
CA THR A 378 22.63 -3.11 -11.88
C THR A 378 22.51 -4.27 -12.87
N MET A 379 22.18 -5.48 -12.41
CA MET A 379 21.95 -6.61 -13.32
C MET A 379 20.76 -6.33 -14.23
N LEU A 380 19.59 -6.00 -13.68
CA LEU A 380 18.38 -5.74 -14.47
C LEU A 380 18.63 -4.69 -15.55
N LEU A 381 19.24 -3.57 -15.19
CA LEU A 381 19.46 -2.45 -16.11
C LEU A 381 20.51 -2.76 -17.17
N TYR A 382 21.58 -3.48 -16.83
CA TYR A 382 22.62 -3.90 -17.78
C TYR A 382 22.04 -4.75 -18.92
N THR A 383 20.99 -5.49 -18.61
CA THR A 383 20.30 -6.40 -19.52
C THR A 383 19.13 -5.75 -20.25
N SER A 384 18.80 -4.51 -19.89
CA SER A 384 17.84 -3.66 -20.58
C SER A 384 18.57 -2.62 -21.45
N GLN A 385 17.87 -1.85 -22.27
CA GLN A 385 18.48 -0.76 -23.03
C GLN A 385 19.00 0.43 -22.17
N ASN A 386 18.95 0.36 -20.83
CA ASN A 386 19.35 1.42 -19.90
C ASN A 386 20.78 1.26 -19.36
N LYS A 387 21.76 1.19 -20.26
CA LYS A 387 23.16 0.90 -19.91
C LYS A 387 23.82 1.98 -19.06
N GLU A 388 23.49 3.25 -19.29
CA GLU A 388 24.03 4.39 -18.53
C GLU A 388 23.65 4.32 -17.05
N LEU A 389 22.39 4.01 -16.75
CA LEU A 389 21.93 3.86 -15.37
C LEU A 389 22.56 2.62 -14.71
N ALA A 390 22.74 1.53 -15.46
CA ALA A 390 23.45 0.35 -14.98
C ALA A 390 24.91 0.68 -14.58
N GLU A 391 25.61 1.48 -15.40
CA GLU A 391 26.97 1.96 -15.13
C GLU A 391 27.01 2.86 -13.89
N SER A 392 26.03 3.77 -13.73
CA SER A 392 25.90 4.63 -12.55
C SER A 392 25.73 3.82 -11.26
N LEU A 393 24.78 2.89 -11.22
CA LEU A 393 24.57 2.03 -10.05
C LEU A 393 25.77 1.14 -9.76
N PHE A 394 26.46 0.66 -10.81
CA PHE A 394 27.66 -0.15 -10.65
C PHE A 394 28.83 0.63 -10.08
N ALA A 395 29.03 1.88 -10.50
CA ALA A 395 30.03 2.76 -9.92
C ALA A 395 29.77 2.99 -8.43
N GLU A 396 28.50 3.22 -8.06
CA GLU A 396 28.08 3.35 -6.66
C GLU A 396 28.34 2.07 -5.86
N LEU A 397 28.00 0.91 -6.42
CA LEU A 397 28.26 -0.40 -5.83
C LEU A 397 29.76 -0.63 -5.61
N GLN A 398 30.60 -0.30 -6.60
CA GLN A 398 32.05 -0.44 -6.52
C GLN A 398 32.65 0.50 -5.47
N ALA A 399 32.17 1.74 -5.38
CA ALA A 399 32.63 2.70 -4.40
C ALA A 399 32.31 2.28 -2.97
N ARG A 400 31.10 1.75 -2.72
CA ARG A 400 30.65 1.42 -1.35
C ARG A 400 30.95 0.00 -0.91
N TYR A 401 30.97 -0.95 -1.84
CA TYR A 401 31.14 -2.37 -1.56
C TYR A 401 32.26 -2.97 -2.42
N PRO A 402 33.49 -2.40 -2.41
CA PRO A 402 34.59 -2.88 -3.25
C PRO A 402 34.92 -4.37 -3.03
N GLN A 403 34.75 -4.86 -1.80
CA GLN A 403 34.92 -6.27 -1.42
C GLN A 403 33.86 -7.22 -2.02
N LYS A 404 32.72 -6.69 -2.47
CA LYS A 404 31.67 -7.45 -3.15
C LYS A 404 31.86 -7.44 -4.66
N VAL A 405 32.46 -6.39 -5.21
CA VAL A 405 32.77 -6.26 -6.64
C VAL A 405 34.10 -6.93 -7.00
N ASN A 406 35.08 -6.92 -6.10
CA ASN A 406 36.41 -7.51 -6.25
C ASN A 406 37.14 -7.08 -7.53
N GLY A 407 37.03 -5.79 -7.89
CA GLY A 407 37.70 -5.20 -9.05
C GLY A 407 37.18 -5.65 -10.42
N ALA A 408 36.07 -6.39 -10.46
CA ALA A 408 35.42 -6.78 -11.70
C ALA A 408 34.96 -5.54 -12.50
N SER A 409 34.99 -5.62 -13.83
CA SER A 409 34.24 -4.66 -14.66
C SER A 409 32.73 -4.90 -14.54
N LEU A 410 31.89 -3.96 -14.98
CA LEU A 410 30.43 -4.12 -14.95
C LEU A 410 29.96 -5.45 -15.57
N GLY A 411 30.43 -5.75 -16.78
CA GLY A 411 30.08 -7.00 -17.46
C GLY A 411 30.58 -8.24 -16.70
N GLN A 412 31.80 -8.20 -16.14
CA GLN A 412 32.31 -9.29 -15.30
C GLN A 412 31.52 -9.45 -14.00
N TYR A 413 31.10 -8.34 -13.38
CA TYR A 413 30.32 -8.34 -12.15
C TYR A 413 28.94 -8.95 -12.38
N VAL A 414 28.20 -8.47 -13.39
CA VAL A 414 26.90 -9.04 -13.78
C VAL A 414 27.05 -10.51 -14.08
N MET A 415 28.10 -10.89 -14.81
CA MET A 415 28.38 -12.29 -15.10
C MET A 415 28.67 -13.10 -13.83
N ASN A 416 29.45 -12.58 -12.89
CA ASN A 416 29.75 -13.25 -11.64
C ASN A 416 28.51 -13.42 -10.74
N GLN A 417 27.64 -12.41 -10.67
CA GLN A 417 26.37 -12.49 -9.93
C GLN A 417 25.45 -13.53 -10.54
N PHE A 418 25.30 -13.51 -11.87
CA PHE A 418 24.56 -14.55 -12.58
C PHE A 418 25.15 -15.93 -12.32
N MET A 419 26.47 -16.08 -12.44
CA MET A 419 27.15 -17.36 -12.20
C MET A 419 27.03 -17.83 -10.76
N TYR A 420 27.00 -16.93 -9.77
CA TYR A 420 26.75 -17.28 -8.38
C TYR A 420 25.33 -17.83 -8.21
N MET A 421 24.32 -17.19 -8.80
CA MET A 421 22.95 -17.72 -8.82
C MET A 421 22.86 -19.08 -9.52
N VAL A 422 23.58 -19.26 -10.62
CA VAL A 422 23.68 -20.53 -11.36
C VAL A 422 24.40 -21.63 -10.57
N GLN A 423 25.48 -21.30 -9.85
CA GLN A 423 26.30 -22.27 -9.10
C GLN A 423 25.67 -22.66 -7.76
N THR A 424 24.93 -21.75 -7.14
CA THR A 424 24.09 -22.05 -5.98
C THR A 424 22.80 -22.76 -6.37
N GLY A 425 22.46 -22.75 -7.67
CA GLY A 425 21.28 -23.41 -8.22
C GLY A 425 21.55 -24.81 -8.75
N ASN A 426 20.62 -25.73 -8.53
CA ASN A 426 20.52 -27.00 -9.26
C ASN A 426 20.33 -26.72 -10.78
N HIS A 427 20.81 -27.58 -11.69
CA HIS A 427 20.67 -27.42 -13.15
C HIS A 427 19.21 -27.10 -13.58
N ASP A 428 18.24 -27.69 -12.90
CA ASP A 428 16.81 -27.42 -13.09
C ASP A 428 16.41 -25.98 -12.76
N GLN A 429 17.07 -25.33 -11.80
CA GLN A 429 16.82 -23.94 -11.43
C GLN A 429 17.38 -22.96 -12.46
N VAL A 430 18.48 -23.29 -13.12
CA VAL A 430 19.03 -22.48 -14.23
C VAL A 430 18.11 -22.51 -15.44
N LYS A 431 17.63 -23.71 -15.79
CA LYS A 431 16.63 -23.86 -16.85
C LYS A 431 15.33 -23.14 -16.47
N GLY A 432 14.85 -23.28 -15.24
CA GLY A 432 13.70 -22.54 -14.72
C GLY A 432 13.87 -21.02 -14.81
N MET A 433 15.05 -20.50 -14.48
CA MET A 433 15.35 -19.07 -14.60
C MET A 433 15.33 -18.57 -16.04
N LEU A 434 15.93 -19.32 -16.98
CA LEU A 434 15.86 -18.96 -18.39
C LEU A 434 14.43 -19.02 -18.93
N PHE A 435 13.64 -19.98 -18.45
CA PHE A 435 12.22 -20.04 -18.75
C PHE A 435 11.50 -18.78 -18.26
N GLU A 436 11.75 -18.33 -17.04
CA GLU A 436 11.17 -17.10 -16.51
C GLU A 436 11.61 -15.84 -17.29
N ILE A 437 12.89 -15.72 -17.66
CA ILE A 437 13.38 -14.57 -18.45
C ILE A 437 12.71 -14.52 -19.83
N ILE A 438 12.61 -15.67 -20.51
CA ILE A 438 11.94 -15.79 -21.80
C ILE A 438 10.43 -15.55 -21.66
N ARG A 439 9.83 -16.02 -20.57
CA ARG A 439 8.42 -15.79 -20.25
C ARG A 439 8.17 -14.30 -20.08
N GLU A 440 9.02 -13.60 -19.34
CA GLU A 440 8.96 -12.14 -19.18
C GLU A 440 9.20 -11.38 -20.49
N ALA A 441 10.08 -11.87 -21.37
CA ALA A 441 10.21 -11.31 -22.71
C ALA A 441 8.88 -11.39 -23.47
N PHE A 442 8.27 -12.58 -23.57
CA PHE A 442 6.99 -12.75 -24.26
C PHE A 442 5.85 -11.96 -23.59
N TRP A 443 5.87 -11.81 -22.27
CA TRP A 443 4.95 -10.93 -21.57
C TRP A 443 5.10 -9.47 -22.04
N ASN A 444 6.33 -8.95 -22.06
CA ASN A 444 6.63 -7.60 -22.52
C ASN A 444 6.26 -7.40 -24.00
N LEU A 445 6.46 -8.42 -24.84
CA LEU A 445 5.96 -8.41 -26.20
C LEU A 445 4.43 -8.29 -26.20
N ALA A 446 3.72 -9.13 -25.46
CA ALA A 446 2.26 -9.15 -25.44
C ALA A 446 1.63 -7.81 -25.01
N ILE A 447 2.28 -7.08 -24.09
CA ILE A 447 1.76 -5.79 -23.57
C ILE A 447 2.28 -4.54 -24.32
N GLY A 448 3.07 -4.70 -25.39
CA GLY A 448 3.52 -3.57 -26.22
C GLY A 448 4.92 -3.02 -25.89
N ASN A 449 5.65 -3.60 -24.95
CA ASN A 449 6.98 -3.13 -24.53
C ASN A 449 8.11 -3.79 -25.33
N ASP A 450 8.28 -3.39 -26.60
CA ASP A 450 9.24 -4.02 -27.52
C ASP A 450 10.71 -3.90 -27.10
N ASP A 451 11.06 -2.78 -26.48
CA ASP A 451 12.43 -2.54 -26.00
C ASP A 451 12.82 -3.52 -24.89
N GLN A 452 11.87 -3.79 -23.98
CA GLN A 452 12.07 -4.74 -22.87
C GLN A 452 12.04 -6.18 -23.37
N TYR A 453 11.17 -6.52 -24.32
CA TYR A 453 11.21 -7.82 -25.01
C TYR A 453 12.61 -8.10 -25.56
N SER A 454 13.18 -7.12 -26.26
CA SER A 454 14.50 -7.25 -26.89
C SER A 454 15.60 -7.43 -25.86
N GLY A 455 15.57 -6.63 -24.78
CA GLY A 455 16.53 -6.75 -23.67
C GLY A 455 16.49 -8.12 -22.98
N TYR A 456 15.30 -8.62 -22.62
CA TYR A 456 15.16 -9.94 -22.00
C TYR A 456 15.56 -11.08 -22.93
N MET A 457 15.32 -10.96 -24.25
CA MET A 457 15.77 -11.98 -25.20
C MET A 457 17.29 -11.99 -25.39
N GLU A 458 17.92 -10.80 -25.49
CA GLU A 458 19.38 -10.68 -25.53
C GLU A 458 20.02 -11.23 -24.25
N LEU A 459 19.38 -10.97 -23.10
CA LEU A 459 19.78 -11.55 -21.82
C LEU A 459 19.72 -13.08 -21.86
N ALA A 460 18.55 -13.65 -22.14
CA ALA A 460 18.38 -15.11 -22.18
C ALA A 460 19.42 -15.77 -23.09
N GLN A 461 19.69 -15.17 -24.25
CA GLN A 461 20.69 -15.62 -25.20
C GLN A 461 22.12 -15.55 -24.64
N THR A 462 22.50 -14.44 -24.03
CA THR A 462 23.82 -14.26 -23.42
C THR A 462 24.05 -15.27 -22.28
N LEU A 463 23.04 -15.46 -21.43
CA LEU A 463 23.11 -16.37 -20.28
C LEU A 463 23.18 -17.84 -20.70
N SER A 464 22.36 -18.24 -21.66
CA SER A 464 22.36 -19.59 -22.22
C SER A 464 23.70 -19.92 -22.89
N ALA A 465 24.24 -18.99 -23.67
CA ALA A 465 25.52 -19.16 -24.35
C ALA A 465 26.68 -19.32 -23.35
N GLU A 466 26.74 -18.46 -22.32
CA GLU A 466 27.79 -18.54 -21.30
C GLU A 466 27.69 -19.82 -20.46
N TYR A 467 26.47 -20.21 -20.07
CA TYR A 467 26.24 -21.45 -19.33
C TYR A 467 26.76 -22.66 -20.11
N ASN A 468 26.37 -22.77 -21.38
CA ASN A 468 26.80 -23.85 -22.26
C ASN A 468 28.31 -23.82 -22.49
N ARG A 469 28.92 -22.63 -22.63
CA ARG A 469 30.38 -22.49 -22.75
C ARG A 469 31.12 -23.04 -21.53
N ARG A 470 30.58 -22.95 -20.31
CA ARG A 470 31.26 -23.46 -19.10
C ARG A 470 30.97 -24.92 -18.80
N ILE A 471 29.77 -25.39 -19.16
CA ILE A 471 29.31 -26.76 -18.90
C ILE A 471 29.60 -27.69 -20.09
N HIS A 472 30.25 -27.20 -21.16
CA HIS A 472 30.60 -27.97 -22.37
C HIS A 472 31.31 -29.32 -22.11
N HIS A 473 32.01 -29.47 -20.98
CA HIS A 473 32.65 -30.72 -20.58
C HIS A 473 31.68 -31.78 -20.00
N GLN A 474 30.42 -31.43 -19.76
CA GLN A 474 29.38 -32.29 -19.19
C GLN A 474 28.16 -32.27 -20.11
N GLU A 475 28.23 -33.01 -21.23
CA GLU A 475 27.21 -33.02 -22.29
C GLU A 475 25.77 -33.17 -21.79
N ARG A 476 25.55 -33.97 -20.73
CA ARG A 476 24.23 -34.20 -20.11
C ARG A 476 23.58 -32.98 -19.46
N LEU A 477 24.35 -31.91 -19.21
CA LEU A 477 23.90 -30.68 -18.57
C LEU A 477 23.88 -29.50 -19.56
N VAL A 478 24.17 -29.71 -20.85
CA VAL A 478 24.09 -28.65 -21.85
C VAL A 478 22.62 -28.27 -22.08
N LEU A 479 22.32 -26.96 -22.04
CA LEU A 479 20.99 -26.46 -22.28
C LEU A 479 20.61 -26.53 -23.77
N PRO A 480 19.31 -26.72 -24.09
CA PRO A 480 18.81 -26.60 -25.45
C PRO A 480 19.15 -25.25 -26.10
N THR A 481 19.05 -25.20 -27.43
CA THR A 481 19.23 -23.94 -28.17
C THR A 481 18.16 -22.92 -27.77
N MET A 482 18.47 -21.63 -27.95
CA MET A 482 17.56 -20.55 -27.60
C MET A 482 16.21 -20.67 -28.30
N ALA A 483 16.19 -21.09 -29.58
CA ALA A 483 14.94 -21.35 -30.31
C ALA A 483 14.07 -22.44 -29.65
N ILE A 484 14.69 -23.51 -29.14
CA ILE A 484 13.95 -24.58 -28.43
C ILE A 484 13.43 -24.07 -27.08
N LEU A 485 14.24 -23.31 -26.35
CA LEU A 485 13.81 -22.72 -25.07
C LEU A 485 12.64 -21.74 -25.27
N GLN A 486 12.72 -20.88 -26.28
CA GLN A 486 11.64 -19.97 -26.67
C GLN A 486 10.38 -20.72 -27.04
N GLN A 487 10.48 -21.76 -27.88
CA GLN A 487 9.32 -22.55 -28.26
C GLN A 487 8.68 -23.26 -27.06
N GLN A 488 9.47 -23.84 -26.16
CA GLN A 488 8.96 -24.51 -24.96
C GLN A 488 8.20 -23.56 -24.05
N VAL A 489 8.72 -22.36 -23.84
CA VAL A 489 8.05 -21.32 -23.04
C VAL A 489 6.81 -20.80 -23.77
N LEU A 490 6.88 -20.61 -25.08
CA LEU A 490 5.73 -20.18 -25.88
C LEU A 490 4.61 -21.23 -25.84
N ASP A 491 4.93 -22.52 -25.94
CA ASP A 491 3.95 -23.61 -25.84
C ASP A 491 3.28 -23.62 -24.46
N GLN A 492 4.04 -23.42 -23.38
CA GLN A 492 3.53 -23.29 -22.02
C GLN A 492 2.59 -22.08 -21.87
N ILE A 493 3.02 -20.92 -22.36
CA ILE A 493 2.21 -19.70 -22.44
C ILE A 493 0.91 -19.99 -23.18
N MET A 494 0.98 -20.57 -24.37
CA MET A 494 -0.20 -20.82 -25.20
C MET A 494 -1.12 -21.90 -24.61
N ASN A 495 -0.62 -22.79 -23.75
CA ASN A 495 -1.39 -23.81 -23.05
C ASN A 495 -2.07 -23.34 -21.74
N GLY A 496 -1.96 -22.05 -21.40
CA GLY A 496 -2.78 -21.45 -20.33
C GLY A 496 -1.99 -20.73 -19.24
N ASP A 497 -0.66 -20.67 -19.32
CA ASP A 497 0.15 -19.98 -18.31
C ASP A 497 -0.05 -18.46 -18.33
N PHE A 498 -0.46 -17.90 -19.48
CA PHE A 498 -0.90 -16.51 -19.56
C PHE A 498 -2.42 -16.40 -19.64
N PRO A 499 -3.00 -15.30 -19.11
CA PRO A 499 -4.40 -14.99 -19.33
C PRO A 499 -4.75 -14.96 -20.81
N GLU A 500 -5.98 -15.37 -21.15
CA GLU A 500 -6.42 -15.48 -22.54
C GLU A 500 -6.25 -14.17 -23.34
N ALA A 501 -6.60 -13.02 -22.76
CA ALA A 501 -6.37 -11.71 -23.37
C ALA A 501 -4.89 -11.46 -23.72
N VAL A 502 -3.96 -11.84 -22.83
CA VAL A 502 -2.52 -11.68 -23.05
C VAL A 502 -2.03 -12.63 -24.14
N ARG A 503 -2.48 -13.89 -24.14
CA ARG A 503 -2.17 -14.87 -25.21
C ARG A 503 -2.65 -14.39 -26.57
N ASN A 504 -3.87 -13.85 -26.64
CA ASN A 504 -4.45 -13.30 -27.85
C ASN A 504 -3.63 -12.10 -28.36
N SER A 505 -3.19 -11.22 -27.47
CA SER A 505 -2.32 -10.10 -27.83
C SER A 505 -0.95 -10.60 -28.35
N LEU A 506 -0.31 -11.51 -27.60
CA LEU A 506 0.97 -12.09 -27.96
C LEU A 506 0.94 -12.73 -29.36
N GLN A 507 -0.09 -13.54 -29.64
CA GLN A 507 -0.24 -14.22 -30.92
C GLN A 507 -0.44 -13.23 -32.08
N LYS A 508 -1.17 -12.14 -31.88
CA LYS A 508 -1.28 -11.07 -32.88
C LYS A 508 0.09 -10.44 -33.16
N ARG A 509 0.86 -10.14 -32.11
CA ARG A 509 2.16 -9.48 -32.26
C ARG A 509 3.23 -10.39 -32.86
N LEU A 510 3.22 -11.69 -32.57
CA LEU A 510 4.10 -12.67 -33.20
C LEU A 510 3.83 -12.85 -34.70
N ASN A 511 2.59 -12.64 -35.14
CA ASN A 511 2.17 -12.76 -36.54
C ASN A 511 2.28 -11.44 -37.35
N SER A 512 2.70 -10.34 -36.73
CA SER A 512 2.89 -9.07 -37.42
C SER A 512 4.12 -9.10 -38.36
N PRO A 513 4.02 -8.57 -39.59
CA PRO A 513 5.08 -8.65 -40.61
C PRO A 513 6.39 -7.92 -40.29
N GLU A 514 6.46 -7.17 -39.18
CA GLU A 514 7.68 -6.48 -38.73
C GLU A 514 8.72 -7.41 -38.06
N LYS A 515 8.39 -8.67 -37.74
CA LYS A 515 9.31 -9.59 -37.02
C LYS A 515 9.49 -10.99 -37.61
N THR A 516 8.97 -11.26 -38.81
CA THR A 516 9.20 -12.55 -39.50
C THR A 516 10.65 -12.74 -40.01
N SER A 517 11.54 -11.77 -39.76
CA SER A 517 12.94 -11.79 -40.17
C SER A 517 13.95 -12.10 -39.04
N THR A 518 13.50 -12.31 -37.80
CA THR A 518 14.40 -12.50 -36.64
C THR A 518 14.04 -13.65 -35.69
N LEU A 519 13.08 -14.52 -36.05
CA LEU A 519 12.85 -15.81 -35.37
C LEU A 519 13.69 -16.93 -35.99
#